data_AF-A0A2H0CRG5-F1
#
_entry.id   AF-A0A2H0CRG5-F1
#
_cell.length_a   1.000
_cell.length_b   1.000
_cell.length_c   1.000
_cell.angle_alpha   90.00
_cell.angle_beta   90.00
_cell.angle_gamma   90.00
#
_symmetry.space_group_name_H-M   'P 1'
#
loop_
_entity.id
_entity.type
_entity.pdbx_description
1 polymer ?
#
loop_
_entity_poly.entity_id
_entity_poly.type
_entity_poly.pdbx_seq_one_letter_code
_entity_poly.pdbx_strand_id
1 'polypeptide(L)'
;MKTQKKIMLTGNKAAAWGARMAGVEYVPAFPITPQTEIIETLAKWFADGILPGKFTNMDSEHSMFMAAGAAGATGVRVFTASSSQGIL
;
A
#
# COMPACT_ATOMS: atom_id res chain seq x y z
N MET A 1 -26.25 12.54 -14.81
CA MET A 1 -25.63 11.70 -13.76
C MET A 1 -24.47 10.93 -14.39
N LYS A 2 -23.22 11.10 -13.90
CA LYS A 2 -22.10 10.28 -14.37
C LYS A 2 -22.29 8.86 -13.84
N THR A 3 -22.43 7.88 -14.72
CA THR A 3 -22.55 6.47 -14.36
C THR A 3 -21.28 6.03 -13.63
N GLN A 4 -21.36 5.73 -12.34
CA GLN A 4 -20.21 5.18 -11.61
C GLN A 4 -19.87 3.79 -12.14
N LYS A 5 -18.62 3.59 -12.52
CA LYS A 5 -18.12 2.29 -13.00
C LYS A 5 -18.07 1.31 -11.84
N LYS A 6 -19.01 0.37 -11.78
CA LYS A 6 -18.99 -0.73 -10.80
C LYS A 6 -18.02 -1.80 -11.28
N ILE A 7 -17.05 -2.14 -10.44
CA ILE A 7 -16.08 -3.21 -10.68
C ILE A 7 -16.14 -4.19 -9.52
N MET A 8 -16.09 -5.49 -9.80
CA MET A 8 -15.96 -6.52 -8.77
C MET A 8 -14.50 -6.61 -8.35
N LEU A 9 -14.23 -6.52 -7.05
CA LEU A 9 -12.87 -6.50 -6.49
C LEU A 9 -12.73 -7.55 -5.39
N THR A 10 -11.53 -8.10 -5.24
CA THR A 10 -11.13 -8.81 -4.02
C THR A 10 -11.01 -7.80 -2.85
N GLY A 11 -11.04 -8.28 -1.61
CA GLY A 11 -10.83 -7.42 -0.43
C GLY A 11 -9.48 -6.70 -0.47
N ASN A 12 -8.42 -7.40 -0.88
CA ASN A 12 -7.09 -6.82 -1.06
C ASN A 12 -7.07 -5.69 -2.09
N LYS A 13 -7.67 -5.91 -3.27
CA LYS A 13 -7.77 -4.86 -4.28
C LYS A 13 -8.60 -3.68 -3.79
N ALA A 14 -9.68 -3.92 -3.04
CA ALA A 14 -10.46 -2.86 -2.43
C ALA A 14 -9.64 -2.04 -1.42
N ALA A 15 -8.80 -2.69 -0.61
CA ALA A 15 -7.88 -2.00 0.31
C ALA A 15 -6.85 -1.15 -0.45
N ALA A 16 -6.25 -1.67 -1.52
CA ALA A 16 -5.35 -0.90 -2.38
C ALA A 16 -6.04 0.33 -2.99
N TRP A 17 -7.28 0.16 -3.48
CA TRP A 17 -8.09 1.28 -3.96
C TRP A 17 -8.34 2.31 -2.85
N GLY A 18 -8.62 1.88 -1.63
CA GLY A 18 -8.76 2.75 -0.47
C GLY A 18 -7.50 3.57 -0.21
N ALA A 19 -6.33 2.93 -0.17
CA ALA A 19 -5.04 3.58 0.00
C ALA A 19 -4.77 4.62 -1.12
N ARG A 20 -5.07 4.26 -2.37
CA ARG A 20 -4.95 5.17 -3.52
C ARG A 20 -5.88 6.38 -3.40
N MET A 21 -7.16 6.16 -3.06
CA MET A 21 -8.14 7.25 -2.90
C MET A 21 -7.82 8.14 -1.70
N ALA A 22 -7.20 7.57 -0.65
CA ALA A 22 -6.67 8.33 0.46
C ALA A 22 -5.45 9.18 0.06
N GLY A 23 -4.88 9.02 -1.13
CA GLY A 23 -3.73 9.79 -1.59
C GLY A 23 -2.48 9.50 -0.76
N VAL A 24 -2.16 8.23 -0.57
CA VAL A 24 -0.92 7.81 0.11
C VAL A 24 0.29 8.18 -0.75
N GLU A 25 1.34 8.68 -0.13
CA GLU A 25 2.53 9.21 -0.78
C GLU A 25 3.75 8.32 -0.56
N TYR A 26 3.72 7.46 0.47
CA TYR A 26 4.78 6.51 0.75
C TYR A 26 4.22 5.13 1.11
N VAL A 27 4.79 4.09 0.48
CA VAL A 27 4.45 2.69 0.75
C VAL A 27 5.74 1.88 0.93
N PRO A 28 6.21 1.71 2.18
CA PRO A 28 7.19 0.68 2.50
C PRO A 28 6.48 -0.68 2.48
N ALA A 29 7.06 -1.65 1.78
CA ALA A 29 6.42 -2.94 1.55
C ALA A 29 7.39 -4.12 1.72
N PHE A 30 6.85 -5.21 2.27
CA PHE A 30 7.50 -6.52 2.33
C PHE A 30 6.45 -7.60 2.00
N PRO A 31 6.77 -8.59 1.15
CA PRO A 31 5.79 -9.58 0.71
C PRO A 31 5.55 -10.68 1.75
N ILE A 32 4.29 -10.86 2.14
CA ILE A 32 3.81 -12.01 2.93
C ILE A 32 2.38 -12.37 2.51
N THR A 33 2.09 -13.65 2.35
CA THR A 33 0.73 -14.09 1.98
C THR A 33 -0.23 -13.96 3.16
N PRO A 34 -1.52 -13.61 2.94
CA PRO A 34 -2.19 -13.32 1.67
C PRO A 34 -2.22 -11.83 1.26
N GLN A 35 -1.57 -10.91 2.00
CA GLN A 35 -1.66 -9.48 1.69
C GLN A 35 -0.96 -9.07 0.39
N THR A 36 -0.04 -9.90 -0.14
CA THR A 36 0.84 -9.57 -1.29
C THR A 36 0.10 -8.89 -2.46
N GLU A 37 -1.13 -9.28 -2.75
CA GLU A 37 -1.95 -8.66 -3.81
C GLU A 37 -2.16 -7.14 -3.62
N ILE A 38 -2.23 -6.66 -2.37
CA ILE A 38 -2.35 -5.23 -2.02
C ILE A 38 -1.10 -4.47 -2.48
N ILE A 39 0.09 -4.91 -2.02
CA ILE A 39 1.35 -4.22 -2.31
C ILE A 39 1.74 -4.35 -3.78
N GLU A 40 1.41 -5.45 -4.46
CA GLU A 40 1.61 -5.59 -5.91
C GLU A 40 0.73 -4.62 -6.71
N THR A 41 -0.53 -4.45 -6.29
CA THR A 41 -1.45 -3.49 -6.93
C THR A 41 -0.95 -2.06 -6.77
N LEU A 42 -0.48 -1.69 -5.56
CA LEU A 42 0.10 -0.38 -5.30
C LEU A 42 1.40 -0.17 -6.08
N ALA A 43 2.31 -1.14 -6.05
CA ALA A 43 3.58 -1.10 -6.79
C ALA A 43 3.35 -0.82 -8.27
N LYS A 44 2.36 -1.49 -8.87
CA LYS A 44 1.98 -1.25 -10.26
C LYS A 44 1.53 0.20 -10.49
N TRP A 45 0.68 0.77 -9.63
CA TRP A 45 0.24 2.15 -9.82
C TRP A 45 1.35 3.19 -9.60
N PHE A 46 2.31 2.94 -8.71
CA PHE A 46 3.50 3.78 -8.59
C PHE A 46 4.37 3.67 -9.85
N ALA A 47 4.63 2.46 -10.34
CA ALA A 47 5.42 2.21 -11.55
C ALA A 47 4.80 2.82 -12.82
N ASP A 48 3.47 2.74 -12.94
CA ASP A 48 2.70 3.33 -14.04
C ASP A 48 2.53 4.87 -13.91
N GLY A 49 3.04 5.49 -12.84
CA GLY A 49 2.89 6.93 -12.57
C GLY A 49 1.47 7.38 -12.24
N ILE A 50 0.59 6.44 -11.93
CA ILE A 50 -0.84 6.66 -11.64
C ILE A 50 -1.05 7.16 -10.20
N LEU A 51 -0.18 6.74 -9.28
CA LEU A 51 -0.15 7.17 -7.89
C LEU A 51 1.18 7.90 -7.64
N PRO A 52 1.18 9.21 -7.37
CA PRO A 52 2.42 9.93 -7.07
C PRO A 52 2.99 9.50 -5.72
N GLY A 53 4.32 9.56 -5.58
CA GLY A 53 5.03 9.27 -4.34
C GLY A 53 6.08 8.17 -4.51
N LYS A 54 6.35 7.42 -3.45
CA LYS A 54 7.42 6.42 -3.42
C LYS A 54 6.94 5.08 -2.86
N PHE A 55 7.13 4.03 -3.65
CA PHE A 55 7.06 2.64 -3.21
C PHE A 55 8.47 2.17 -2.87
N THR A 56 8.67 1.44 -1.77
CA THR A 56 10.00 0.94 -1.38
C THR A 56 9.91 -0.49 -0.86
N ASN A 57 10.68 -1.37 -1.48
CA ASN A 57 10.88 -2.73 -0.98
C ASN A 57 11.79 -2.68 0.25
N MET A 58 11.30 -3.25 1.34
CA MET A 58 12.02 -3.38 2.59
C MET A 58 12.63 -4.78 2.68
N ASP A 59 13.53 -4.97 3.64
CA ASP A 59 14.23 -6.22 3.93
C ASP A 59 13.47 -7.12 4.93
N SER A 60 12.59 -6.53 5.75
CA SER A 60 11.72 -7.22 6.70
C SER A 60 10.45 -6.43 7.00
N GLU A 61 9.44 -7.08 7.59
CA GLU A 61 8.23 -6.41 8.08
C GLU A 61 8.54 -5.44 9.24
N HIS A 62 9.55 -5.75 10.07
CA HIS A 62 9.97 -4.84 11.13
C HIS A 62 10.51 -3.52 10.56
N SER A 63 11.44 -3.60 9.61
CA SER A 63 11.97 -2.43 8.90
C SER A 63 10.85 -1.67 8.19
N MET A 64 9.88 -2.38 7.61
CA MET A 64 8.70 -1.81 6.96
C MET A 64 7.85 -0.97 7.92
N PHE A 65 7.55 -1.47 9.11
CA PHE A 65 6.81 -0.69 10.13
C PHE A 65 7.63 0.49 10.65
N MET A 66 8.94 0.31 10.86
CA MET A 66 9.82 1.41 11.29
C MET A 66 9.86 2.53 10.25
N ALA A 67 10.03 2.19 8.97
CA ALA A 67 10.00 3.16 7.88
C ALA A 67 8.63 3.85 7.78
N ALA A 68 7.54 3.11 7.98
CA ALA A 68 6.20 3.67 7.96
C ALA A 68 5.97 4.67 9.10
N GLY A 69 6.37 4.32 10.33
CA GLY A 69 6.28 5.20 11.49
C GLY A 69 7.14 6.46 11.34
N ALA A 70 8.38 6.30 10.88
CA ALA A 70 9.30 7.42 10.67
C ALA A 70 8.75 8.41 9.61
N ALA A 71 8.28 7.91 8.47
CA ALA A 71 7.69 8.76 7.43
C ALA A 71 6.37 9.40 7.87
N GLY A 72 5.54 8.68 8.63
CA GLY A 72 4.32 9.25 9.22
C GLY A 72 4.61 10.41 10.18
N ALA A 73 5.68 10.31 10.97
CA ALA A 73 6.10 11.36 11.89
C ALA A 73 6.54 12.66 11.18
N THR A 74 6.93 12.61 9.91
CA THR A 74 7.28 13.80 9.11
C THR A 74 6.08 14.42 8.37
N GLY A 75 4.87 13.91 8.61
CA GLY A 75 3.63 14.40 7.98
C GLY A 75 3.30 13.78 6.62
N VAL A 76 4.05 12.76 6.17
CA VAL A 76 3.75 12.04 4.92
C VAL A 76 2.61 11.07 5.14
N ARG A 77 1.65 10.99 4.21
CA ARG A 77 0.60 9.96 4.29
C ARG A 77 1.14 8.60 3.87
N VAL A 78 1.25 7.69 4.84
CA VAL A 78 1.82 6.35 4.64
C VAL A 78 0.74 5.28 4.61
N PHE A 79 0.96 4.25 3.80
CA PHE A 79 0.22 2.98 3.90
C PHE A 79 1.19 1.79 3.85
N THR A 80 0.92 0.76 4.63
CA THR A 80 1.62 -0.52 4.58
C THR A 80 0.65 -1.65 4.92
N ALA A 81 1.02 -2.90 4.61
CA ALA A 81 0.20 -4.07 4.87
C ALA A 81 1.09 -5.28 5.25
N SER A 82 0.65 -6.06 6.24
CA SER A 82 1.32 -7.28 6.69
C SER A 82 0.28 -8.36 7.00
N SER A 83 0.72 -9.57 7.37
CA SER A 83 -0.15 -10.70 7.72
C SER A 83 0.53 -11.65 8.69
N SER A 84 -0.24 -12.22 9.64
CA SER A 84 0.22 -13.29 10.54
C SER A 84 1.56 -12.97 11.22
N GLN A 85 2.59 -13.78 11.00
CA GLN A 85 3.92 -13.64 11.60
C GLN A 85 4.58 -12.29 11.30
N GLY A 86 4.25 -11.67 10.18
CA GLY A 86 4.77 -10.35 9.84
C GLY A 86 4.20 -9.21 10.68
N ILE A 87 3.26 -9.47 11.61
CA ILE A 87 2.69 -8.48 12.53
C ILE A 87 3.30 -8.59 13.94
N LEU A 88 3.85 -9.77 14.28
CA LEU A 88 4.45 -10.04 15.60
C LEU A 88 5.84 -9.39 15.72
#